data_AF-A0A9N8JIL6-F1
#
_entry.id   AF-A0A9N8JIL6-F1
#
_cell.length_a   1.000
_cell.length_b   1.000
_cell.length_c   1.000
_cell.angle_alpha   90.00
_cell.angle_beta   90.00
_cell.angle_gamma   90.00
#
_symmetry.space_group_name_H-M   'P 1'
#
loop_
_entity.id
_entity.type
_entity.pdbx_description
1 polymer ?
#
loop_
_entity_poly.entity_id
_entity_poly.type
_entity_poly.pdbx_seq_one_letter_code
_entity_poly.pdbx_strand_id
1 'polypeptide(L)'
;MDFKNAFNSVSRAAVAHGILSYAPEFYKAARWAYNEPAALVMYDGTLQQQLQRSTGYNRPPPIVLAYLDDVYIISGQQITLQQLEGYLEDAPIALNIDKTKTHPLSAIQTTGMKILGSFIGPEPRKAEFLATRIEELQTVLDRLKDLPKQHALLLLRASTSTLLRHLPRTIGSQGLLARFQDIDTRLLETIKHLQGSEDRRPLDQDLVALPTRLGGLGIPLYAEVAELAFQNSQAIADITLQRILPPKLFWRLPRAPSPAPSNTSQEGNLQEDGLEGDIDKATEEDTQGLDEQTTLGSQEQEQVQEQEQDHSQDREHQQLDPTSTGPARTIYRAAIDKLNRARLARVQQKLSLQQENVRIENSAFLGRRWLSAMPTSQPLLLSDMDVAAALSIRLLTSPEEGQDICRHCDRAYTFAHEDACRARTRQTIVKHNKVCQALTTALQTDPQNKVTLEPQGDYRGIRTDIRIDNPKGTTYLDVSIISLGKETARKDPNSTLSAAERAKKLKYQTLGRAFKPFILSQGGLLGKETSQTYKEFQKSLGPSTSEWLDKYISTTLVRLRARNWLGYGID
;
A
#
# COMPACT_ATOMS: atom_id res chain seq x y z
N MET A 1 8.04 35.96 6.26
CA MET A 1 9.43 36.40 6.08
C MET A 1 10.07 35.41 5.14
N ASP A 2 10.84 35.92 4.20
CA ASP A 2 11.67 35.14 3.28
C ASP A 2 13.10 35.66 3.44
N PHE A 3 14.08 34.75 3.48
CA PHE A 3 15.48 35.11 3.67
C PHE A 3 16.23 35.04 2.34
N LYS A 4 17.04 36.05 2.06
CA LYS A 4 17.82 36.10 0.83
C LYS A 4 18.92 35.05 0.90
N ASN A 5 18.85 34.10 -0.03
CA ASN A 5 19.87 33.07 -0.19
C ASN A 5 20.15 32.29 1.11
N ALA A 6 19.12 32.14 1.97
CA ALA A 6 19.21 31.69 3.37
C ALA A 6 20.19 30.54 3.55
N PHE A 7 20.07 29.59 2.65
CA PHE A 7 20.78 28.36 2.62
C PHE A 7 22.30 28.52 2.36
N ASN A 8 22.69 29.44 1.48
CA ASN A 8 24.09 29.75 1.18
C ASN A 8 24.72 30.74 2.17
N SER A 9 23.93 31.38 3.03
CA SER A 9 24.38 32.44 3.92
C SER A 9 24.88 31.93 5.29
N VAL A 10 24.63 30.66 5.64
CA VAL A 10 24.86 30.14 7.00
C VAL A 10 25.98 29.09 7.06
N SER A 11 26.71 29.05 8.19
CA SER A 11 27.82 28.12 8.44
C SER A 11 27.40 26.65 8.52
N ARG A 12 27.98 25.80 7.67
CA ARG A 12 27.73 24.34 7.61
C ARG A 12 28.10 23.61 8.90
N ALA A 13 29.16 24.07 9.59
CA ALA A 13 29.58 23.48 10.85
C ALA A 13 28.51 23.66 11.94
N ALA A 14 27.86 24.84 11.96
CA ALA A 14 26.76 25.13 12.87
C ALA A 14 25.51 24.28 12.55
N VAL A 15 25.18 24.09 11.27
CA VAL A 15 24.07 23.23 10.82
C VAL A 15 24.29 21.78 11.23
N ALA A 16 25.48 21.24 10.93
CA ALA A 16 25.85 19.89 11.28
C ALA A 16 25.78 19.65 12.80
N HIS A 17 26.24 20.61 13.59
CA HIS A 17 26.16 20.57 15.05
C HIS A 17 24.71 20.60 15.54
N GLY A 18 23.88 21.51 15.03
CA GLY A 18 22.47 21.61 15.43
C GLY A 18 21.65 20.36 15.11
N ILE A 19 21.83 19.76 13.92
CA ILE A 19 21.14 18.51 13.56
C ILE A 19 21.61 17.37 14.46
N LEU A 20 22.91 17.29 14.74
CA LEU A 20 23.44 16.27 15.65
C LEU A 20 22.88 16.45 17.08
N SER A 21 22.69 17.69 17.53
CA SER A 21 22.18 17.99 18.87
C SER A 21 20.67 17.78 19.03
N TYR A 22 19.87 18.05 18.00
CA TYR A 22 18.39 18.07 18.13
C TYR A 22 17.66 17.00 17.33
N ALA A 23 18.28 16.45 16.29
CA ALA A 23 17.65 15.47 15.40
C ALA A 23 18.70 14.52 14.76
N PRO A 24 19.49 13.80 15.59
CA PRO A 24 20.67 13.05 15.14
C PRO A 24 20.38 11.97 14.09
N GLU A 25 19.16 11.41 14.09
CA GLU A 25 18.70 10.44 13.12
C GLU A 25 18.67 10.98 11.68
N PHE A 26 18.53 12.29 11.49
CA PHE A 26 18.54 12.93 10.17
C PHE A 26 19.93 13.36 9.73
N TYR A 27 20.95 13.26 10.58
CA TYR A 27 22.31 13.74 10.27
C TYR A 27 22.88 13.14 8.98
N LYS A 28 22.73 11.83 8.76
CA LYS A 28 23.23 11.17 7.54
C LYS A 28 22.51 11.65 6.28
N ALA A 29 21.19 11.82 6.35
CA ALA A 29 20.40 12.32 5.23
C ALA A 29 20.69 13.80 4.95
N ALA A 30 20.84 14.62 5.99
CA ALA A 30 21.19 16.02 5.89
C ALA A 30 22.61 16.22 5.34
N ARG A 31 23.59 15.43 5.80
CA ARG A 31 24.95 15.44 5.25
C ARG A 31 24.99 15.05 3.77
N TRP A 32 24.15 14.11 3.35
CA TRP A 32 24.01 13.72 1.94
C TRP A 32 23.34 14.80 1.10
N ALA A 33 22.26 15.42 1.61
CA ALA A 33 21.45 16.41 0.90
C ALA A 33 22.09 17.82 0.85
N TYR A 34 22.84 18.20 1.89
CA TYR A 34 23.30 19.59 2.12
C TYR A 34 24.84 19.73 2.10
N ASN A 35 25.52 18.84 1.37
CA ASN A 35 26.95 19.01 1.08
C ASN A 35 27.21 20.25 0.16
N GLU A 36 26.15 20.77 -0.45
CA GLU A 36 26.01 22.08 -1.11
C GLU A 36 25.05 22.95 -0.26
N PRO A 37 25.14 24.29 -0.31
CA PRO A 37 24.86 25.10 0.88
C PRO A 37 23.37 25.15 1.29
N ALA A 38 23.12 25.02 2.62
CA ALA A 38 21.84 25.24 3.28
C ALA A 38 21.83 25.37 4.83
N ALA A 39 21.34 26.48 5.43
CA ALA A 39 20.60 26.47 6.71
C ALA A 39 19.31 27.33 6.78
N LEU A 40 18.40 26.97 7.71
CA LEU A 40 17.94 27.93 8.74
C LEU A 40 17.39 27.25 10.02
N VAL A 41 18.02 27.49 11.18
CA VAL A 41 17.46 27.28 12.52
C VAL A 41 17.87 28.49 13.38
N MET A 42 16.89 29.18 13.97
CA MET A 42 17.13 30.24 14.96
C MET A 42 17.15 29.62 16.36
N TYR A 43 18.34 29.55 16.96
CA TYR A 43 18.66 28.61 18.04
C TYR A 43 18.25 29.03 19.46
N ASP A 44 17.90 30.27 19.75
CA ASP A 44 17.83 30.74 21.15
C ASP A 44 16.50 31.41 21.52
N GLY A 45 15.51 31.34 20.62
CA GLY A 45 14.31 32.15 20.78
C GLY A 45 14.64 33.64 20.83
N THR A 46 15.79 34.14 20.35
CA THR A 46 16.10 35.58 20.28
C THR A 46 15.06 36.33 19.49
N LEU A 47 14.60 35.80 18.35
CA LEU A 47 13.51 36.44 17.61
C LEU A 47 12.26 36.53 18.49
N GLN A 48 11.94 35.45 19.22
CA GLN A 48 10.79 35.41 20.12
C GLN A 48 10.99 36.33 21.34
N GLN A 49 12.18 36.41 21.92
CA GLN A 49 12.57 37.24 23.07
C GLN A 49 12.68 38.73 22.69
N GLN A 50 13.23 39.05 21.52
CA GLN A 50 13.33 40.41 20.97
C GLN A 50 11.94 40.92 20.58
N LEU A 51 11.13 40.07 19.92
CA LEU A 51 9.73 40.37 19.69
C LEU A 51 8.96 40.53 21.02
N GLN A 52 9.19 39.67 22.02
CA GLN A 52 8.59 39.81 23.35
C GLN A 52 8.97 41.10 24.07
N ARG A 53 10.24 41.54 23.97
CA ARG A 53 10.72 42.81 24.54
C ARG A 53 10.05 44.04 23.91
N SER A 54 9.65 43.94 22.64
CA SER A 54 8.90 45.00 21.93
C SER A 54 7.40 45.02 22.25
N THR A 55 6.81 43.89 22.66
CA THR A 55 5.40 43.81 23.06
C THR A 55 5.25 44.13 24.54
N GLY A 56 4.79 45.34 24.88
CA GLY A 56 4.59 45.76 26.27
C GLY A 56 3.80 44.75 27.12
N TYR A 57 4.07 44.73 28.43
CA TYR A 57 3.64 43.74 29.47
C TYR A 57 2.16 43.30 29.49
N ASN A 58 1.26 43.94 28.73
CA ASN A 58 -0.19 43.69 28.74
C ASN A 58 -0.74 42.96 27.51
N ARG A 59 0.10 42.38 26.64
CA ARG A 59 -0.36 41.70 25.41
C ARG A 59 0.28 40.32 25.22
N PRO A 60 -0.41 39.36 24.58
CA PRO A 60 0.15 38.05 24.30
C PRO A 60 1.35 38.16 23.36
N PRO A 61 2.40 37.37 23.58
CA PRO A 61 3.59 37.38 22.75
C PRO A 61 3.28 36.90 21.33
N PRO A 62 4.02 37.37 20.30
CA PRO A 62 3.83 36.92 18.94
C PRO A 62 4.20 35.44 18.81
N ILE A 63 3.46 34.74 17.95
CA ILE A 63 3.68 33.33 17.64
C ILE A 63 4.55 33.28 16.39
N VAL A 64 5.70 32.63 16.49
CA VAL A 64 6.62 32.44 15.37
C VAL A 64 6.53 30.98 14.93
N LEU A 65 6.20 30.76 13.67
CA LEU A 65 6.16 29.45 13.02
C LEU A 65 7.23 29.45 11.93
N ALA A 66 8.23 28.59 12.05
CA ALA A 66 9.31 28.49 11.09
C ALA A 66 9.35 27.08 10.50
N TYR A 67 9.46 26.99 9.18
CA TYR A 67 9.78 25.76 8.47
C TYR A 67 10.97 26.05 7.55
N LEU A 68 12.18 25.76 8.03
CA LEU A 68 13.42 26.18 7.40
C LEU A 68 13.45 27.71 7.20
N ASP A 69 13.58 28.18 5.96
CA ASP A 69 13.62 29.59 5.56
C ASP A 69 12.24 30.27 5.53
N ASP A 70 11.16 29.49 5.44
CA ASP A 70 9.79 30.01 5.49
C ASP A 70 9.39 30.32 6.94
N VAL A 71 9.45 31.60 7.32
CA VAL A 71 9.09 32.06 8.68
C VAL A 71 7.81 32.91 8.66
N TYR A 72 6.83 32.50 9.45
CA TYR A 72 5.56 33.19 9.66
C TYR A 72 5.50 33.75 11.08
N ILE A 73 5.22 35.04 11.21
CA ILE A 73 5.02 35.70 12.51
C ILE A 73 3.57 36.14 12.60
N ILE A 74 2.88 35.65 13.62
CA ILE A 74 1.52 36.06 13.96
C ILE A 74 1.61 37.00 15.17
N SER A 75 1.26 38.26 14.97
CA SER A 75 1.35 39.30 16.00
C SER A 75 0.04 40.08 16.12
N GLY A 76 -0.26 40.55 17.33
CA GLY A 76 -1.37 41.47 17.59
C GLY A 76 -1.09 42.91 17.15
N GLN A 77 0.09 43.19 16.60
CA GLN A 77 0.48 44.47 16.03
C GLN A 77 1.12 44.27 14.66
N GLN A 78 1.01 45.28 13.81
CA GLN A 78 1.73 45.30 12.54
C GLN A 78 3.23 45.47 12.82
N ILE A 79 4.02 44.51 12.36
CA ILE A 79 5.48 44.57 12.41
C ILE A 79 5.95 45.13 11.07
N THR A 80 6.75 46.20 11.10
CA THR A 80 7.32 46.81 9.90
C THR A 80 8.58 46.08 9.44
N LEU A 81 8.94 46.22 8.16
CA LEU A 81 10.16 45.62 7.61
C LEU A 81 11.43 46.12 8.33
N GLN A 82 11.50 47.42 8.64
CA GLN A 82 12.61 47.99 9.41
C GLN A 82 12.75 47.38 10.81
N GLN A 83 11.63 47.09 11.48
CA GLN A 83 11.68 46.40 12.78
C GLN A 83 12.23 44.98 12.63
N LEU A 84 11.83 44.25 11.58
CA LEU A 84 12.35 42.92 11.30
C LEU A 84 13.85 42.93 10.95
N GLU A 85 14.32 43.91 10.20
CA GLU A 85 15.75 44.09 9.92
C GLU A 85 16.54 44.36 11.20
N GLY A 86 16.03 45.23 12.08
CA GLY A 86 16.65 45.49 13.38
C GLY A 86 16.71 44.25 14.29
N TYR A 87 15.71 43.36 14.24
CA TYR A 87 15.75 42.09 14.97
C TYR A 87 16.77 41.09 14.41
N LEU A 88 17.22 41.28 13.17
CA LEU A 88 18.14 40.38 12.48
C LEU A 88 19.53 41.02 12.26
N GLU A 89 19.80 42.19 12.84
CA GLU A 89 21.06 42.93 12.65
C GLU A 89 22.29 42.08 13.03
N ASP A 90 22.17 41.30 14.11
CA ASP A 90 23.23 40.39 14.58
C ASP A 90 23.14 38.98 13.96
N ALA A 91 22.12 38.71 13.13
CA ALA A 91 21.90 37.39 12.56
C ALA A 91 22.72 37.23 11.25
N PRO A 92 23.29 36.04 10.98
CA PRO A 92 24.08 35.79 9.76
C PRO A 92 23.23 35.66 8.48
N ILE A 93 22.03 36.22 8.47
CA ILE A 93 21.02 36.07 7.41
C ILE A 93 20.37 37.42 7.11
N ALA A 94 20.20 37.70 5.82
CA ALA A 94 19.53 38.92 5.35
C ALA A 94 18.09 38.62 4.92
N LEU A 95 17.19 39.57 5.18
CA LEU A 95 15.82 39.49 4.68
C LEU A 95 15.75 39.69 3.17
N ASN A 96 14.84 38.97 2.54
CA ASN A 96 14.40 39.24 1.20
C ASN A 96 13.19 40.19 1.27
N ILE A 97 13.46 41.49 1.10
CA ILE A 97 12.47 42.55 1.26
C ILE A 97 11.32 42.38 0.26
N ASP A 98 11.62 42.02 -0.99
CA ASP A 98 10.61 41.90 -2.07
C ASP A 98 9.63 40.74 -1.85
N LYS A 99 10.10 39.68 -1.17
CA LYS A 99 9.28 38.50 -0.86
C LYS A 99 8.67 38.53 0.54
N THR A 100 9.19 39.36 1.43
CA THR A 100 8.65 39.52 2.78
C THR A 100 7.42 40.41 2.74
N LYS A 101 6.26 39.84 3.12
CA LYS A 101 4.98 40.53 3.07
C LYS A 101 4.27 40.48 4.42
N THR A 102 3.55 41.55 4.72
CA THR A 102 2.68 41.66 5.89
C THR A 102 1.23 41.67 5.43
N HIS A 103 0.42 40.78 5.99
CA HIS A 103 -0.99 40.64 5.65
C HIS A 103 -1.85 40.75 6.91
N PRO A 104 -2.90 41.59 6.93
CA PRO A 104 -3.83 41.59 8.03
C PRO A 104 -4.63 40.27 8.03
N LEU A 105 -4.95 39.75 9.22
CA LEU A 105 -5.67 38.48 9.35
C LEU A 105 -7.06 38.53 8.67
N SER A 106 -7.72 39.69 8.70
CA SER A 106 -9.00 39.93 7.99
C SER A 106 -8.88 39.77 6.48
N ALA A 107 -7.74 40.16 5.88
CA ALA A 107 -7.49 39.89 4.46
C ALA A 107 -7.30 38.40 4.22
N ILE A 108 -6.53 37.68 5.05
CA ILE A 108 -6.35 36.23 4.88
C ILE A 108 -7.67 35.46 4.99
N GLN A 109 -8.58 35.90 5.84
CA GLN A 109 -9.93 35.31 5.96
C GLN A 109 -10.77 35.45 4.69
N THR A 110 -10.48 36.43 3.83
CA THR A 110 -11.26 36.71 2.60
C THR A 110 -10.52 36.31 1.31
N THR A 111 -9.22 36.52 1.25
CA THR A 111 -8.38 36.22 0.07
C THR A 111 -7.66 34.88 0.18
N GLY A 112 -7.41 34.42 1.40
CA GLY A 112 -6.55 33.27 1.67
C GLY A 112 -5.07 33.55 1.42
N MET A 113 -4.24 32.53 1.69
CA MET A 113 -2.79 32.56 1.58
C MET A 113 -2.24 31.16 1.31
N LYS A 114 -1.28 31.05 0.37
CA LYS A 114 -0.50 29.82 0.14
C LYS A 114 0.58 29.70 1.22
N ILE A 115 0.67 28.54 1.88
CA ILE A 115 1.61 28.28 2.98
C ILE A 115 2.13 26.85 2.85
N LEU A 116 3.46 26.67 2.78
CA LEU A 116 4.15 25.37 2.77
C LEU A 116 3.55 24.34 1.78
N GLY A 117 3.25 24.79 0.55
CA GLY A 117 2.64 23.93 -0.48
C GLY A 117 1.15 23.61 -0.28
N SER A 118 0.51 24.24 0.71
CA SER A 118 -0.93 24.17 1.03
C SER A 118 -1.58 25.56 0.96
N PHE A 119 -2.83 25.68 1.41
CA PHE A 119 -3.62 26.90 1.35
C PHE A 119 -4.50 27.08 2.60
N ILE A 120 -4.44 28.27 3.21
CA ILE A 120 -5.34 28.70 4.27
C ILE A 120 -6.26 29.81 3.76
N GLY A 121 -7.48 29.91 4.27
CA GLY A 121 -8.44 30.94 3.84
C GLY A 121 -9.86 30.41 3.72
N PRO A 122 -10.74 31.13 3.00
CA PRO A 122 -12.12 30.72 2.82
C PRO A 122 -12.24 29.55 1.84
N GLU A 123 -13.31 28.77 1.97
CA GLU A 123 -13.55 27.56 1.21
C GLU A 123 -13.50 27.75 -0.33
N PRO A 124 -14.12 28.79 -0.93
CA PRO A 124 -14.05 28.99 -2.39
C PRO A 124 -12.61 29.16 -2.90
N ARG A 125 -11.75 29.81 -2.13
CA ARG A 125 -10.34 30.02 -2.46
C ARG A 125 -9.52 28.74 -2.31
N LYS A 126 -9.83 27.90 -1.32
CA LYS A 126 -9.25 26.54 -1.22
C LYS A 126 -9.64 25.70 -2.43
N ALA A 127 -10.91 25.76 -2.86
CA ALA A 127 -11.39 25.04 -4.02
C ALA A 127 -10.68 25.48 -5.31
N GLU A 128 -10.47 26.78 -5.50
CA GLU A 128 -9.70 27.35 -6.61
C GLU A 128 -8.25 26.85 -6.59
N PHE A 129 -7.59 26.90 -5.43
CA PHE A 129 -6.23 26.37 -5.25
C PHE A 129 -6.13 24.87 -5.57
N LEU A 130 -7.07 24.06 -5.05
CA LEU A 130 -7.14 22.64 -5.35
C LEU A 130 -7.31 22.40 -6.85
N ALA A 131 -8.23 23.13 -7.51
CA ALA A 131 -8.43 23.02 -8.95
C ALA A 131 -7.13 23.28 -9.73
N THR A 132 -6.35 24.31 -9.39
CA THR A 132 -5.04 24.54 -10.02
C THR A 132 -4.08 23.36 -9.83
N ARG A 133 -4.00 22.78 -8.62
CA ARG A 133 -3.14 21.61 -8.36
C ARG A 133 -3.62 20.36 -9.08
N ILE A 134 -4.92 20.21 -9.28
CA ILE A 134 -5.52 19.11 -10.03
C ILE A 134 -5.16 19.23 -11.53
N GLU A 135 -5.19 20.44 -12.10
CA GLU A 135 -4.75 20.66 -13.49
C GLU A 135 -3.24 20.43 -13.68
N GLU A 136 -2.42 20.81 -12.70
CA GLU A 136 -0.99 20.45 -12.68
C GLU A 136 -0.80 18.92 -12.66
N LEU A 137 -1.57 18.22 -11.82
CA LEU A 137 -1.55 16.75 -11.78
C LEU A 137 -2.01 16.16 -13.12
N GLN A 138 -3.05 16.70 -13.75
CA GLN A 138 -3.52 16.27 -15.06
C GLN A 138 -2.41 16.32 -16.11
N THR A 139 -1.65 17.42 -16.14
CA THR A 139 -0.51 17.56 -17.06
C THR A 139 0.53 16.44 -16.86
N VAL A 140 0.75 16.02 -15.61
CA VAL A 140 1.64 14.89 -15.30
C VAL A 140 1.02 13.56 -15.73
N LEU A 141 -0.28 13.37 -15.51
CA LEU A 141 -1.00 12.16 -15.92
C LEU A 141 -1.04 12.01 -17.44
N ASP A 142 -1.16 13.09 -18.20
CA ASP A 142 -1.15 13.03 -19.67
C ASP A 142 0.23 12.63 -20.19
N ARG A 143 1.32 13.21 -19.66
CA ARG A 143 2.69 12.77 -19.99
C ARG A 143 2.95 11.31 -19.60
N LEU A 144 2.30 10.83 -18.55
CA LEU A 144 2.41 9.44 -18.12
C LEU A 144 1.81 8.48 -19.15
N LYS A 145 0.74 8.88 -19.84
CA LYS A 145 0.08 8.08 -20.89
C LYS A 145 0.96 7.89 -22.13
N ASP A 146 1.89 8.82 -22.38
CA ASP A 146 2.86 8.72 -23.49
C ASP A 146 3.98 7.69 -23.25
N LEU A 147 4.15 7.22 -22.02
CA LEU A 147 5.17 6.23 -21.66
C LEU A 147 4.70 4.80 -21.95
N PRO A 148 5.63 3.85 -22.18
CA PRO A 148 5.27 2.44 -22.20
C PRO A 148 4.55 2.06 -20.90
N LYS A 149 3.46 1.30 -21.01
CA LYS A 149 2.47 1.10 -19.95
C LYS A 149 3.06 0.54 -18.66
N GLN A 150 4.12 -0.27 -18.75
CA GLN A 150 4.84 -0.77 -17.57
C GLN A 150 5.46 0.39 -16.77
N HIS A 151 6.16 1.31 -17.44
CA HIS A 151 6.78 2.48 -16.82
C HIS A 151 5.72 3.42 -16.25
N ALA A 152 4.67 3.68 -17.04
CA ALA A 152 3.53 4.49 -16.64
C ALA A 152 2.89 3.95 -15.35
N LEU A 153 2.58 2.65 -15.29
CA LEU A 153 1.97 2.01 -14.12
C LEU A 153 2.88 2.05 -12.88
N LEU A 154 4.19 1.84 -13.05
CA LEU A 154 5.17 1.91 -11.96
C LEU A 154 5.21 3.32 -11.37
N LEU A 155 5.35 4.34 -12.21
CA LEU A 155 5.39 5.75 -11.80
C LEU A 155 4.07 6.20 -11.17
N LEU A 156 2.93 5.79 -11.74
CA LEU A 156 1.62 6.08 -11.17
C LEU A 156 1.47 5.58 -9.73
N ARG A 157 1.83 4.31 -9.52
CA ARG A 157 1.68 3.65 -8.21
C ARG A 157 2.72 4.11 -7.20
N ALA A 158 3.96 4.35 -7.62
CA ALA A 158 5.05 4.68 -6.71
C ALA A 158 5.19 6.18 -6.43
N SER A 159 4.74 7.04 -7.35
CA SER A 159 4.98 8.49 -7.28
C SER A 159 3.73 9.31 -7.60
N THR A 160 3.20 9.25 -8.83
CA THR A 160 2.23 10.24 -9.33
C THR A 160 0.93 10.27 -8.51
N SER A 161 0.39 9.11 -8.14
CA SER A 161 -0.81 9.03 -7.28
C SER A 161 -0.59 9.59 -5.87
N THR A 162 0.66 9.86 -5.48
CA THR A 162 1.03 10.34 -4.15
C THR A 162 1.33 11.84 -4.09
N LEU A 163 1.50 12.50 -5.24
CA LEU A 163 1.99 13.88 -5.35
C LEU A 163 1.14 14.89 -4.56
N LEU A 164 -0.17 14.67 -4.49
CA LEU A 164 -1.10 15.57 -3.80
C LEU A 164 -1.50 15.08 -2.39
N ARG A 165 -0.93 13.97 -1.88
CA ARG A 165 -1.37 13.35 -0.60
C ARG A 165 -1.15 14.23 0.62
N HIS A 166 -0.34 15.28 0.54
CA HIS A 166 -0.20 16.26 1.62
C HIS A 166 -1.41 17.20 1.73
N LEU A 167 -2.16 17.42 0.63
CA LEU A 167 -3.33 18.29 0.62
C LEU A 167 -4.46 17.79 1.54
N PRO A 168 -4.93 16.53 1.49
CA PRO A 168 -5.93 16.04 2.43
C PRO A 168 -5.47 16.03 3.90
N ARG A 169 -4.16 16.15 4.18
CA ARG A 169 -3.65 16.27 5.56
C ARG A 169 -3.68 17.70 6.10
N THR A 170 -3.74 18.69 5.20
CA THR A 170 -3.59 20.10 5.54
C THR A 170 -4.86 20.91 5.24
N ILE A 171 -5.72 20.41 4.35
CA ILE A 171 -6.99 21.00 3.95
C ILE A 171 -8.10 20.00 4.30
N GLY A 172 -9.01 20.40 5.18
CA GLY A 172 -10.17 19.59 5.55
C GLY A 172 -11.13 19.35 4.38
N SER A 173 -11.84 18.22 4.40
CA SER A 173 -12.73 17.75 3.33
C SER A 173 -14.05 18.51 3.20
N GLN A 174 -14.46 19.22 4.26
CA GLN A 174 -15.75 19.91 4.30
C GLN A 174 -15.88 20.90 3.14
N GLY A 175 -16.95 20.75 2.35
CA GLY A 175 -17.22 21.56 1.14
C GLY A 175 -16.27 21.32 -0.04
N LEU A 176 -15.24 20.47 0.11
CA LEU A 176 -14.21 20.23 -0.90
C LEU A 176 -14.16 18.79 -1.41
N LEU A 177 -15.07 17.91 -0.95
CA LEU A 177 -15.10 16.49 -1.32
C LEU A 177 -15.13 16.27 -2.84
N ALA A 178 -15.90 17.10 -3.57
CA ALA A 178 -15.98 17.02 -5.04
C ALA A 178 -14.61 17.24 -5.73
N ARG A 179 -13.73 18.07 -5.15
CA ARG A 179 -12.36 18.27 -5.67
C ARG A 179 -11.47 17.06 -5.42
N PHE A 180 -11.62 16.38 -4.29
CA PHE A 180 -10.92 15.12 -4.04
C PHE A 180 -11.44 13.98 -4.94
N GLN A 181 -12.74 13.95 -5.22
CA GLN A 181 -13.34 13.01 -6.19
C GLN A 181 -12.87 13.25 -7.63
N ASP A 182 -12.58 14.50 -8.01
CA ASP A 182 -11.98 14.84 -9.31
C ASP A 182 -10.58 14.21 -9.46
N ILE A 183 -9.75 14.28 -8.41
CA ILE A 183 -8.44 13.58 -8.38
C ILE A 183 -8.64 12.08 -8.59
N ASP A 184 -9.57 11.47 -7.86
CA ASP A 184 -9.86 10.04 -7.96
C ASP A 184 -10.30 9.66 -9.37
N THR A 185 -11.16 10.46 -9.99
CA THR A 185 -11.65 10.26 -11.37
C THR A 185 -10.49 10.25 -12.36
N ARG A 186 -9.59 11.24 -12.29
CA ARG A 186 -8.44 11.34 -13.20
C ARG A 186 -7.45 10.18 -13.04
N LEU A 187 -7.24 9.72 -11.80
CA LEU A 187 -6.42 8.54 -11.53
C LEU A 187 -7.06 7.27 -12.12
N LEU A 188 -8.38 7.11 -11.97
CA LEU A 188 -9.13 5.98 -12.53
C LEU A 188 -9.11 5.99 -14.06
N GLU A 189 -9.32 7.14 -14.69
CA GLU A 189 -9.22 7.31 -16.15
C GLU A 189 -7.82 6.97 -16.68
N THR A 190 -6.77 7.33 -15.93
CA THR A 190 -5.40 6.96 -16.30
C THR A 190 -5.21 5.44 -16.24
N ILE A 191 -5.74 4.76 -15.21
CA ILE A 191 -5.71 3.29 -15.14
C ILE A 191 -6.48 2.66 -16.31
N LYS A 192 -7.64 3.23 -16.66
CA LYS A 192 -8.44 2.79 -17.81
C LYS A 192 -7.72 2.93 -19.14
N HIS A 193 -7.06 4.06 -19.35
CA HIS A 193 -6.18 4.27 -20.50
C HIS A 193 -5.06 3.21 -20.56
N LEU A 194 -4.38 2.92 -19.44
CA LEU A 194 -3.36 1.87 -19.39
C LEU A 194 -3.94 0.47 -19.64
N GLN A 195 -5.14 0.20 -19.12
CA GLN A 195 -5.90 -1.02 -19.42
C GLN A 195 -6.23 -1.13 -20.92
N GLY A 196 -6.38 0.00 -21.62
CA GLY A 196 -6.82 0.04 -23.02
C GLY A 196 -8.34 -0.09 -23.17
N SER A 197 -9.11 0.36 -22.18
CA SER A 197 -10.58 0.41 -22.20
C SER A 197 -11.04 1.76 -21.66
N GLU A 198 -12.15 2.27 -22.18
CA GLU A 198 -12.80 3.49 -21.69
C GLU A 198 -14.01 3.18 -20.79
N ASP A 199 -14.40 1.90 -20.71
CA ASP A 199 -15.63 1.46 -20.07
C ASP A 199 -15.50 1.49 -18.56
N ARG A 200 -16.33 2.32 -17.92
CA ARG A 200 -16.39 2.40 -16.46
C ARG A 200 -17.31 1.33 -15.90
N ARG A 201 -16.79 0.52 -15.00
CA ARG A 201 -17.55 -0.57 -14.36
C ARG A 201 -17.73 -0.31 -12.87
N PRO A 202 -18.81 -0.84 -12.26
CA PRO A 202 -19.15 -0.53 -10.86
C PRO A 202 -18.07 -0.90 -9.82
N LEU A 203 -17.17 -1.83 -10.13
CA LEU A 203 -16.12 -2.30 -9.23
C LEU A 203 -14.76 -1.65 -9.45
N ASP A 204 -14.57 -0.87 -10.52
CA ASP A 204 -13.24 -0.37 -10.89
C ASP A 204 -12.64 0.49 -9.78
N GLN A 205 -13.42 1.42 -9.23
CA GLN A 205 -12.98 2.29 -8.13
C GLN A 205 -12.53 1.47 -6.91
N ASP A 206 -13.34 0.51 -6.48
CA ASP A 206 -13.02 -0.33 -5.32
C ASP A 206 -11.77 -1.21 -5.60
N LEU A 207 -11.64 -1.81 -6.79
CA LEU A 207 -10.50 -2.68 -7.14
C LEU A 207 -9.18 -1.90 -7.32
N VAL A 208 -9.23 -0.70 -7.89
CA VAL A 208 -8.05 0.18 -8.00
C VAL A 208 -7.56 0.59 -6.61
N ALA A 209 -8.49 0.94 -5.73
CA ALA A 209 -8.20 1.37 -4.37
C ALA A 209 -7.80 0.25 -3.41
N LEU A 210 -8.29 -0.96 -3.66
CA LEU A 210 -8.00 -2.11 -2.82
C LEU A 210 -6.49 -2.40 -2.76
N PRO A 211 -5.90 -2.65 -1.58
CA PRO A 211 -4.48 -2.98 -1.46
C PRO A 211 -4.07 -4.17 -2.34
N THR A 212 -2.83 -4.17 -2.82
CA THR A 212 -2.31 -5.28 -3.64
C THR A 212 -2.33 -6.62 -2.93
N ARG A 213 -2.13 -6.64 -1.61
CA ARG A 213 -2.24 -7.82 -0.74
C ARG A 213 -3.67 -8.37 -0.62
N LEU A 214 -4.66 -7.61 -1.09
CA LEU A 214 -6.07 -8.00 -1.12
C LEU A 214 -6.56 -8.16 -2.58
N GLY A 215 -5.69 -8.04 -3.58
CA GLY A 215 -5.98 -8.29 -5.00
C GLY A 215 -6.15 -7.03 -5.86
N GLY A 216 -6.14 -5.82 -5.29
CA GLY A 216 -6.28 -4.57 -6.05
C GLY A 216 -4.97 -3.93 -6.52
N LEU A 217 -4.98 -2.65 -6.89
CA LEU A 217 -3.76 -1.92 -7.32
C LEU A 217 -3.07 -1.13 -6.19
N GLY A 218 -3.79 -0.86 -5.11
CA GLY A 218 -3.30 -0.10 -3.96
C GLY A 218 -3.11 1.39 -4.24
N ILE A 219 -3.94 1.98 -5.12
CA ILE A 219 -3.97 3.41 -5.40
C ILE A 219 -5.09 4.03 -4.55
N PRO A 220 -4.80 4.64 -3.39
CA PRO A 220 -5.82 5.10 -2.47
C PRO A 220 -6.63 6.24 -3.08
N LEU A 221 -7.92 6.29 -2.71
CA LEU A 221 -8.86 7.32 -3.13
C LEU A 221 -8.77 8.50 -2.17
N TYR A 222 -8.48 9.68 -2.71
CA TYR A 222 -8.37 10.94 -1.98
C TYR A 222 -9.66 11.25 -1.24
N ALA A 223 -10.83 11.10 -1.88
CA ALA A 223 -12.10 11.42 -1.27
C ALA A 223 -12.38 10.56 -0.02
N GLU A 224 -12.05 9.27 -0.06
CA GLU A 224 -12.28 8.36 1.07
C GLU A 224 -11.29 8.55 2.22
N VAL A 225 -10.04 8.95 1.92
CA VAL A 225 -9.00 9.12 2.95
C VAL A 225 -8.89 10.53 3.49
N ALA A 226 -9.51 11.53 2.84
CA ALA A 226 -9.33 12.95 3.15
C ALA A 226 -9.61 13.27 4.61
N GLU A 227 -10.79 12.88 5.10
CA GLU A 227 -11.23 13.19 6.46
C GLU A 227 -10.32 12.52 7.51
N LEU A 228 -10.03 11.23 7.34
CA LEU A 228 -9.15 10.49 8.24
C LEU A 228 -7.71 11.05 8.24
N ALA A 229 -7.21 11.45 7.07
CA ALA A 229 -5.88 12.02 6.94
C ALA A 229 -5.78 13.41 7.60
N PHE A 230 -6.81 14.24 7.46
CA PHE A 230 -6.89 15.54 8.10
C PHE A 230 -6.96 15.41 9.62
N GLN A 231 -7.86 14.58 10.14
CA GLN A 231 -8.03 14.35 11.57
C GLN A 231 -6.75 13.78 12.22
N ASN A 232 -6.10 12.82 11.58
CA ASN A 232 -4.83 12.29 12.08
C ASN A 232 -3.72 13.35 12.09
N SER A 233 -3.65 14.20 11.06
CA SER A 233 -2.71 15.31 11.00
C SER A 233 -2.97 16.32 12.12
N GLN A 234 -4.24 16.65 12.37
CA GLN A 234 -4.66 17.50 13.48
C GLN A 234 -4.28 16.91 14.84
N ALA A 235 -4.53 15.61 15.07
CA ALA A 235 -4.17 14.96 16.33
C ALA A 235 -2.65 14.99 16.59
N ILE A 236 -1.82 14.77 15.56
CA ILE A 236 -0.36 14.87 15.66
C ILE A 236 0.07 16.33 15.91
N ALA A 237 -0.57 17.28 15.24
CA ALA A 237 -0.32 18.71 15.46
C ALA A 237 -0.68 19.13 16.89
N ASP A 238 -1.80 18.65 17.44
CA ASP A 238 -2.24 18.95 18.80
C ASP A 238 -1.22 18.47 19.84
N ILE A 239 -0.69 17.25 19.70
CA ILE A 239 0.38 16.72 20.58
C ILE A 239 1.60 17.65 20.54
N THR A 240 1.94 18.15 19.35
CA THR A 240 3.08 19.07 19.16
C THR A 240 2.80 20.44 19.77
N LEU A 241 1.60 20.99 19.54
CA LEU A 241 1.19 22.30 20.05
C LEU A 241 1.03 22.32 21.57
N GLN A 242 0.62 21.22 22.20
CA GLN A 242 0.57 21.11 23.67
C GLN A 242 1.93 21.32 24.32
N ARG A 243 3.02 20.95 23.64
CA ARG A 243 4.39 21.15 24.13
C ARG A 243 4.88 22.59 23.98
N ILE A 244 4.30 23.35 23.05
CA ILE A 244 4.78 24.69 22.65
C ILE A 244 3.91 25.80 23.22
N LEU A 245 2.59 25.57 23.32
CA LEU A 245 1.62 26.59 23.72
C LEU A 245 1.25 26.48 25.21
N PRO A 246 1.06 27.61 25.91
CA PRO A 246 0.48 27.60 27.25
C PRO A 246 -0.90 26.93 27.26
N PRO A 247 -1.28 26.20 28.33
CA PRO A 247 -2.56 25.48 28.39
C PRO A 247 -3.78 26.36 28.05
N LYS A 248 -3.82 27.60 28.56
CA LYS A 248 -4.92 28.54 28.30
C LYS A 248 -5.09 28.90 26.81
N LEU A 249 -4.00 28.92 26.04
CA LEU A 249 -4.02 29.20 24.60
C LEU A 249 -4.35 27.93 23.80
N PHE A 250 -3.80 26.78 24.21
CA PHE A 250 -4.07 25.50 23.57
C PHE A 250 -5.57 25.14 23.59
N TRP A 251 -6.24 25.26 24.73
CA TRP A 251 -7.68 24.93 24.86
C TRP A 251 -8.61 25.92 24.17
N ARG A 252 -8.11 27.08 23.69
CA ARG A 252 -8.88 28.07 22.93
C ARG A 252 -8.78 27.89 21.41
N LEU A 253 -7.98 26.94 20.93
CA LEU A 253 -7.87 26.68 19.49
C LEU A 253 -9.20 26.15 18.94
N PRO A 254 -9.66 26.64 17.77
CA PRO A 254 -10.85 26.11 17.11
C PRO A 254 -10.66 24.62 16.83
N ARG A 255 -11.58 23.79 17.32
CA ARG A 255 -11.57 22.35 17.07
C ARG A 255 -12.50 22.02 15.91
N ALA A 256 -12.09 21.09 15.06
CA ALA A 256 -13.04 20.47 14.16
C ALA A 256 -14.11 19.77 15.03
N PRO A 257 -15.40 19.86 14.69
CA PRO A 257 -16.40 19.09 15.39
C PRO A 257 -16.02 17.61 15.28
N SER A 258 -15.92 16.92 16.42
CA SER A 258 -15.77 15.46 16.43
C SER A 258 -16.90 14.85 15.60
N PRO A 259 -16.65 13.78 14.82
CA PRO A 259 -17.73 13.06 14.19
C PRO A 259 -18.68 12.61 15.31
N ALA A 260 -19.91 13.13 15.28
CA ALA A 260 -20.95 12.66 16.17
C ALA A 260 -21.11 11.14 15.95
N PRO A 261 -21.32 10.34 17.01
CA PRO A 261 -21.76 8.96 16.81
C PRO A 261 -22.99 9.01 15.92
N SER A 262 -22.96 8.26 14.82
CA SER A 262 -24.04 8.19 13.86
C SER A 262 -25.28 7.58 14.53
N ASN A 263 -26.15 8.43 15.08
CA ASN A 263 -27.53 8.09 15.36
C ASN A 263 -28.28 8.04 14.02
N THR A 264 -28.16 6.92 13.32
CA THR A 264 -29.21 6.48 12.40
C THR A 264 -30.22 5.67 13.20
N SER A 265 -31.01 6.38 14.01
CA SER A 265 -32.31 5.92 14.47
C SER A 265 -33.33 6.38 13.44
N GLN A 266 -33.56 5.57 12.41
CA GLN A 266 -34.84 5.62 11.70
C GLN A 266 -35.79 4.73 12.49
N GLU A 267 -36.60 5.37 13.33
CA GLU A 267 -37.82 4.75 13.85
C GLU A 267 -38.81 4.56 12.70
N GLY A 268 -39.33 3.34 12.60
CA GLY A 268 -40.24 2.91 11.55
C GLY A 268 -40.76 1.49 11.79
N ASN A 269 -41.31 1.26 12.99
CA ASN A 269 -42.39 0.31 13.34
C ASN A 269 -42.26 -1.17 12.90
N LEU A 270 -41.95 -2.05 13.85
CA LEU A 270 -42.61 -3.36 13.99
C LEU A 270 -42.82 -3.65 15.48
N GLN A 271 -44.07 -3.99 15.81
CA GLN A 271 -44.67 -4.10 17.13
C GLN A 271 -43.96 -5.09 18.07
N GLU A 272 -43.75 -4.63 19.31
CA GLU A 272 -43.58 -5.48 20.49
C GLU A 272 -44.96 -5.96 20.95
N ASP A 273 -45.17 -7.27 20.97
CA ASP A 273 -46.10 -7.92 21.90
C ASP A 273 -45.26 -8.61 22.96
N GLY A 274 -45.49 -8.23 24.21
CA GLY A 274 -44.67 -8.56 25.35
C GLY A 274 -44.84 -9.99 25.87
N LEU A 275 -44.04 -10.29 26.89
CA LEU A 275 -44.47 -10.90 28.15
C LEU A 275 -43.28 -10.88 29.12
N GLU A 276 -43.46 -10.13 30.21
CA GLU A 276 -42.68 -10.16 31.43
C GLU A 276 -42.74 -11.55 32.09
N GLY A 277 -41.74 -11.90 32.91
CA GLY A 277 -41.91 -12.95 33.91
C GLY A 277 -40.63 -13.64 34.38
N ASP A 278 -40.00 -13.04 35.38
CA ASP A 278 -39.43 -13.65 36.59
C ASP A 278 -38.28 -14.66 36.59
N ILE A 279 -37.36 -14.32 37.49
CA ILE A 279 -36.25 -15.07 38.06
C ILE A 279 -36.78 -15.97 39.19
N ASP A 280 -36.46 -17.27 39.20
CA ASP A 280 -35.70 -17.96 40.28
C ASP A 280 -35.85 -19.50 40.28
N LYS A 281 -34.72 -20.14 40.62
CA LYS A 281 -34.52 -21.36 41.45
C LYS A 281 -34.95 -22.77 40.98
N ALA A 282 -33.90 -23.58 40.78
CA ALA A 282 -33.53 -24.82 41.49
C ALA A 282 -34.51 -26.01 41.55
N THR A 283 -34.02 -27.18 41.08
CA THR A 283 -33.87 -28.51 41.75
C THR A 283 -33.36 -29.50 40.68
N GLU A 284 -32.17 -30.11 40.81
CA GLU A 284 -31.92 -31.42 41.44
C GLU A 284 -32.92 -32.53 41.07
N GLU A 285 -32.52 -33.47 40.20
CA GLU A 285 -32.28 -34.89 40.53
C GLU A 285 -32.13 -35.80 39.29
N ASP A 286 -31.04 -36.55 39.30
CA ASP A 286 -30.83 -37.95 38.86
C ASP A 286 -31.45 -38.51 37.58
N THR A 287 -30.57 -39.02 36.70
CA THR A 287 -30.52 -40.48 36.46
C THR A 287 -29.16 -40.94 35.93
N GLN A 288 -28.73 -42.07 36.47
CA GLN A 288 -27.42 -42.71 36.33
C GLN A 288 -27.30 -43.59 35.08
N GLY A 289 -26.06 -43.76 34.61
CA GLY A 289 -25.49 -45.06 34.21
C GLY A 289 -25.45 -45.39 32.71
N LEU A 290 -24.26 -45.34 32.09
CA LEU A 290 -23.37 -46.51 31.88
C LEU A 290 -22.23 -46.20 30.90
N ASP A 291 -21.08 -46.78 31.21
CA ASP A 291 -19.77 -46.66 30.57
C ASP A 291 -19.71 -47.14 29.11
N GLU A 292 -18.82 -46.53 28.30
CA GLU A 292 -17.62 -47.21 27.78
C GLU A 292 -16.73 -46.27 26.94
N GLN A 293 -15.42 -46.43 27.13
CA GLN A 293 -14.33 -45.62 26.59
C GLN A 293 -14.08 -45.87 25.10
N THR A 294 -13.79 -44.82 24.31
CA THR A 294 -12.60 -44.87 23.43
C THR A 294 -12.15 -43.46 22.99
N THR A 295 -10.87 -43.22 23.28
CA THR A 295 -10.05 -42.03 23.03
C THR A 295 -9.75 -41.86 21.53
N LEU A 296 -9.95 -40.66 20.95
CA LEU A 296 -9.22 -40.20 19.74
C LEU A 296 -9.38 -38.68 19.51
N GLY A 297 -8.39 -37.94 20.04
CA GLY A 297 -7.62 -36.90 19.35
C GLY A 297 -8.34 -35.76 18.61
N SER A 298 -8.59 -34.67 19.33
CA SER A 298 -8.86 -33.33 18.81
C SER A 298 -7.54 -32.67 18.33
N GLN A 299 -7.34 -32.52 17.02
CA GLN A 299 -6.34 -31.61 16.42
C GLN A 299 -6.87 -31.03 15.10
N GLU A 300 -7.83 -30.11 15.18
CA GLU A 300 -8.23 -29.23 14.07
C GLU A 300 -8.46 -27.80 14.57
N GLN A 301 -7.42 -27.18 15.15
CA GLN A 301 -7.39 -25.74 15.44
C GLN A 301 -5.95 -25.18 15.33
N GLU A 302 -5.29 -25.36 14.19
CA GLU A 302 -3.95 -24.79 13.93
C GLU A 302 -3.80 -24.37 12.46
N GLN A 303 -4.62 -23.42 11.98
CA GLN A 303 -4.37 -22.74 10.69
C GLN A 303 -4.70 -21.23 10.67
N VAL A 304 -4.89 -20.57 11.82
CA VAL A 304 -5.14 -19.11 11.86
C VAL A 304 -4.00 -18.29 12.51
N GLN A 305 -3.00 -18.93 13.12
CA GLN A 305 -1.86 -18.24 13.72
C GLN A 305 -0.58 -18.50 12.94
N GLU A 306 -0.32 -17.75 11.85
CA GLU A 306 1.05 -17.57 11.32
C GLU A 306 1.09 -16.49 10.22
N GLN A 307 0.62 -15.28 10.54
CA GLN A 307 1.02 -14.05 9.84
C GLN A 307 1.41 -12.90 10.79
N GLU A 308 1.53 -13.18 12.09
CA GLU A 308 2.04 -12.25 13.11
C GLU A 308 3.30 -12.82 13.78
N GLN A 309 4.39 -12.95 13.04
CA GLN A 309 5.70 -13.17 13.64
C GLN A 309 6.72 -12.26 12.95
N ASP A 310 6.70 -10.99 13.37
CA ASP A 310 7.89 -10.14 13.39
C ASP A 310 7.85 -9.10 14.53
N HIS A 311 7.15 -9.41 15.63
CA HIS A 311 7.14 -8.60 16.85
C HIS A 311 7.27 -9.50 18.08
N SER A 312 8.50 -9.94 18.33
CA SER A 312 8.90 -10.45 19.64
C SER A 312 10.25 -9.83 20.02
N GLN A 313 10.22 -8.56 20.42
CA GLN A 313 11.17 -8.01 21.38
C GLN A 313 10.39 -7.13 22.37
N ASP A 314 10.47 -7.55 23.64
CA ASP A 314 10.26 -6.80 24.87
C ASP A 314 8.89 -6.14 25.13
N ARG A 315 7.98 -6.93 25.70
CA ARG A 315 6.88 -6.40 26.53
C ARG A 315 7.40 -6.14 27.94
N GLU A 316 8.20 -5.10 28.10
CA GLU A 316 8.23 -4.39 29.37
C GLU A 316 7.01 -3.45 29.42
N HIS A 317 6.33 -3.39 30.56
CA HIS A 317 5.29 -2.40 30.84
C HIS A 317 5.90 -0.99 30.83
N GLN A 318 6.11 -0.42 29.64
CA GLN A 318 6.40 1.00 29.50
C GLN A 318 5.08 1.76 29.67
N GLN A 319 5.04 2.61 30.71
CA GLN A 319 4.07 3.70 30.80
C GLN A 319 4.02 4.42 29.46
N LEU A 320 2.87 4.37 28.79
CA LEU A 320 2.66 5.05 27.51
C LEU A 320 2.94 6.54 27.71
N ASP A 321 4.03 7.03 27.13
CA ASP A 321 4.33 8.45 27.11
C ASP A 321 3.19 9.17 26.37
N PRO A 322 2.39 10.00 27.06
CA PRO A 322 1.25 10.73 26.47
C PRO A 322 1.69 11.74 25.42
N THR A 323 3.00 11.97 25.27
CA THR A 323 3.58 12.89 24.30
C THR A 323 4.12 12.21 23.04
N SER A 324 4.04 10.88 22.94
CA SER A 324 4.49 10.14 21.76
C SER A 324 3.49 10.26 20.60
N THR A 325 3.99 10.38 19.35
CA THR A 325 3.13 10.38 18.14
C THR A 325 2.72 8.97 17.70
N GLY A 326 3.24 7.94 18.38
CA GLY A 326 2.98 6.52 18.11
C GLY A 326 1.49 6.16 18.13
N PRO A 327 0.72 6.52 19.17
CA PRO A 327 -0.71 6.23 19.27
C PRO A 327 -1.52 6.78 18.10
N ALA A 328 -1.31 8.04 17.70
CA ALA A 328 -2.01 8.65 16.57
C ALA A 328 -1.74 7.90 15.25
N ARG A 329 -0.47 7.56 15.00
CA ARG A 329 -0.08 6.76 13.82
C ARG A 329 -0.74 5.37 13.83
N THR A 330 -0.83 4.73 14.99
CA THR A 330 -1.48 3.43 15.16
C THR A 330 -2.99 3.51 14.91
N ILE A 331 -3.66 4.53 15.45
CA ILE A 331 -5.10 4.77 15.24
C ILE A 331 -5.39 4.97 13.75
N TYR A 332 -4.60 5.82 13.07
CA TYR A 332 -4.77 6.04 11.63
C TYR A 332 -4.58 4.76 10.82
N ARG A 333 -3.54 3.96 11.11
CA ARG A 333 -3.33 2.66 10.46
C ARG A 333 -4.53 1.73 10.67
N ALA A 334 -5.03 1.62 11.90
CA ALA A 334 -6.19 0.79 12.20
C ALA A 334 -7.46 1.26 11.47
N ALA A 335 -7.67 2.57 11.36
CA ALA A 335 -8.80 3.16 10.62
C ALA A 335 -8.70 2.84 9.10
N ILE A 336 -7.51 2.98 8.51
CA ILE A 336 -7.27 2.63 7.10
C ILE A 336 -7.44 1.12 6.87
N ASP A 337 -7.01 0.27 7.79
CA ASP A 337 -7.23 -1.17 7.70
C ASP A 337 -8.72 -1.54 7.81
N LYS A 338 -9.47 -0.86 8.69
CA LYS A 338 -10.94 -1.00 8.75
C LYS A 338 -11.60 -0.59 7.43
N LEU A 339 -11.19 0.54 6.85
CA LEU A 339 -11.68 1.00 5.54
C LEU A 339 -11.39 -0.04 4.43
N ASN A 340 -10.17 -0.56 4.38
CA ASN A 340 -9.78 -1.56 3.38
C ASN A 340 -10.53 -2.89 3.56
N ARG A 341 -10.81 -3.32 4.79
CA ARG A 341 -11.64 -4.51 5.08
C ARG A 341 -13.09 -4.32 4.63
N ALA A 342 -13.67 -3.15 4.91
CA ALA A 342 -15.01 -2.82 4.44
C ALA A 342 -15.08 -2.79 2.91
N ARG A 343 -14.06 -2.22 2.25
CA ARG A 343 -13.93 -2.24 0.78
C ARG A 343 -13.86 -3.67 0.24
N LEU A 344 -13.03 -4.52 0.83
CA LEU A 344 -12.94 -5.92 0.42
C LEU A 344 -14.28 -6.64 0.52
N ALA A 345 -15.02 -6.45 1.63
CA ALA A 345 -16.34 -7.06 1.80
C ALA A 345 -17.33 -6.64 0.71
N ARG A 346 -17.37 -5.33 0.36
CA ARG A 346 -18.22 -4.83 -0.74
C ARG A 346 -17.84 -5.43 -2.10
N VAL A 347 -16.55 -5.59 -2.36
CA VAL A 347 -16.07 -6.24 -3.59
C VAL A 347 -16.55 -7.69 -3.61
N GLN A 348 -16.26 -8.46 -2.56
CA GLN A 348 -16.58 -9.90 -2.48
C GLN A 348 -18.08 -10.19 -2.62
N GLN A 349 -18.94 -9.33 -2.10
CA GLN A 349 -20.41 -9.47 -2.25
C GLN A 349 -20.88 -9.41 -3.71
N LYS A 350 -20.10 -8.79 -4.60
CA LYS A 350 -20.44 -8.61 -6.02
C LYS A 350 -19.70 -9.59 -6.95
N LEU A 351 -18.76 -10.38 -6.42
CA LEU A 351 -17.94 -11.28 -7.24
C LEU A 351 -18.61 -12.65 -7.42
N SER A 352 -18.51 -13.19 -8.64
CA SER A 352 -18.71 -14.61 -8.86
C SER A 352 -17.58 -15.43 -8.21
N LEU A 353 -17.79 -16.74 -8.02
CA LEU A 353 -16.77 -17.63 -7.48
C LEU A 353 -15.46 -17.60 -8.31
N GLN A 354 -15.57 -17.54 -9.63
CA GLN A 354 -14.40 -17.48 -10.52
C GLN A 354 -13.66 -16.14 -10.42
N GLN A 355 -14.39 -15.03 -10.32
CA GLN A 355 -13.83 -13.70 -10.09
C GLN A 355 -13.11 -13.62 -8.74
N GLU A 356 -13.70 -14.21 -7.70
CA GLU A 356 -13.08 -14.28 -6.37
C GLU A 356 -11.79 -15.10 -6.40
N ASN A 357 -11.76 -16.22 -7.14
CA ASN A 357 -10.55 -17.02 -7.33
C ASN A 357 -9.44 -16.20 -8.00
N VAL A 358 -9.74 -15.45 -9.07
CA VAL A 358 -8.77 -14.57 -9.74
C VAL A 358 -8.31 -13.44 -8.81
N ARG A 359 -9.21 -12.86 -8.00
CA ARG A 359 -8.83 -11.87 -6.98
C ARG A 359 -7.85 -12.45 -5.95
N ILE A 360 -8.07 -13.68 -5.49
CA ILE A 360 -7.15 -14.41 -4.59
C ILE A 360 -5.80 -14.65 -5.26
N GLU A 361 -5.77 -15.02 -6.55
CA GLU A 361 -4.49 -15.10 -7.29
C GLU A 361 -3.78 -13.74 -7.35
N ASN A 362 -4.53 -12.67 -7.65
CA ASN A 362 -3.99 -11.31 -7.69
C ASN A 362 -3.47 -10.83 -6.31
N SER A 363 -4.02 -11.36 -5.21
CA SER A 363 -3.58 -11.04 -3.85
C SER A 363 -2.34 -11.84 -3.42
N ALA A 364 -2.08 -12.97 -4.10
CA ALA A 364 -0.98 -13.87 -3.79
C ALA A 364 0.38 -13.18 -3.91
N PHE A 365 1.36 -13.72 -3.19
CA PHE A 365 2.73 -13.19 -3.16
C PHE A 365 3.31 -13.02 -4.56
N LEU A 366 3.34 -14.09 -5.37
CA LEU A 366 3.86 -14.01 -6.74
C LEU A 366 2.89 -13.28 -7.68
N GLY A 367 1.58 -13.29 -7.44
CA GLY A 367 0.59 -12.63 -8.28
C GLY A 367 0.68 -11.09 -8.31
N ARG A 368 1.36 -10.48 -7.32
CA ARG A 368 1.53 -9.03 -7.22
C ARG A 368 2.94 -8.49 -7.47
N ARG A 369 3.95 -9.35 -7.64
CA ARG A 369 5.36 -8.91 -7.75
C ARG A 369 5.69 -8.17 -9.05
N TRP A 370 4.98 -8.47 -10.14
CA TRP A 370 5.13 -7.78 -11.42
C TRP A 370 4.79 -6.28 -11.33
N LEU A 371 3.91 -5.89 -10.41
CA LEU A 371 3.52 -4.49 -10.18
C LEU A 371 4.67 -3.59 -9.69
N SER A 372 5.77 -4.20 -9.23
CA SER A 372 7.01 -3.51 -8.82
C SER A 372 8.23 -4.05 -9.57
N ALA A 373 8.03 -4.76 -10.68
CA ALA A 373 9.11 -5.25 -11.52
C ALA A 373 9.59 -4.12 -12.43
N MET A 374 10.79 -3.60 -12.14
CA MET A 374 11.45 -2.63 -13.00
C MET A 374 11.94 -3.32 -14.27
N PRO A 375 11.76 -2.73 -15.46
CA PRO A 375 12.21 -3.30 -16.74
C PRO A 375 13.72 -3.13 -16.96
N THR A 376 14.53 -3.58 -15.99
CA THR A 376 16.01 -3.50 -16.05
C THR A 376 16.65 -4.60 -16.90
N SER A 377 15.88 -5.60 -17.32
CA SER A 377 16.34 -6.71 -18.16
C SER A 377 15.17 -7.26 -18.98
N GLN A 378 15.50 -7.91 -20.09
CA GLN A 378 14.50 -8.48 -21.00
C GLN A 378 13.47 -9.40 -20.33
N PRO A 379 13.84 -10.26 -19.36
CA PRO A 379 12.85 -11.10 -18.68
C PRO A 379 11.85 -10.32 -17.81
N LEU A 380 12.23 -9.14 -17.32
CA LEU A 380 11.37 -8.28 -16.49
C LEU A 380 10.58 -7.24 -17.30
N LEU A 381 10.90 -7.07 -18.58
CA LEU A 381 10.18 -6.18 -19.49
C LEU A 381 8.85 -6.80 -19.94
N LEU A 382 7.75 -6.13 -19.65
CA LEU A 382 6.41 -6.45 -20.14
C LEU A 382 6.06 -5.51 -21.29
N SER A 383 5.47 -6.05 -22.35
CA SER A 383 4.92 -5.22 -23.43
C SER A 383 3.68 -4.47 -22.95
N ASP A 384 3.28 -3.44 -23.69
CA ASP A 384 2.06 -2.69 -23.39
C ASP A 384 0.81 -3.59 -23.39
N MET A 385 0.79 -4.58 -24.28
CA MET A 385 -0.27 -5.58 -24.35
C MET A 385 -0.28 -6.49 -23.11
N ASP A 386 0.91 -6.89 -22.63
CA ASP A 386 1.01 -7.67 -21.40
C ASP A 386 0.45 -6.91 -20.19
N VAL A 387 0.79 -5.60 -20.07
CA VAL A 387 0.31 -4.75 -18.98
C VAL A 387 -1.19 -4.49 -19.08
N ALA A 388 -1.70 -4.21 -20.28
CA ALA A 388 -3.13 -4.02 -20.53
C ALA A 388 -3.95 -5.26 -20.10
N ALA A 389 -3.54 -6.45 -20.56
CA ALA A 389 -4.18 -7.71 -20.18
C ALA A 389 -4.06 -7.98 -18.67
N ALA A 390 -2.91 -7.70 -18.06
CA ALA A 390 -2.72 -7.84 -16.62
C ALA A 390 -3.63 -6.91 -15.80
N LEU A 391 -3.84 -5.68 -16.27
CA LEU A 391 -4.79 -4.74 -15.67
C LEU A 391 -6.23 -5.24 -15.85
N SER A 392 -6.60 -5.77 -17.01
CA SER A 392 -7.91 -6.41 -17.22
C SER A 392 -8.16 -7.57 -16.28
N ILE A 393 -7.21 -8.49 -16.13
CA ILE A 393 -7.32 -9.61 -15.19
C ILE A 393 -7.43 -9.10 -13.74
N ARG A 394 -6.65 -8.07 -13.38
CA ARG A 394 -6.67 -7.50 -12.02
C ARG A 394 -7.94 -6.72 -11.71
N LEU A 395 -8.51 -6.05 -12.70
CA LEU A 395 -9.80 -5.37 -12.61
C LEU A 395 -10.97 -6.31 -12.88
N LEU A 396 -10.74 -7.62 -13.07
CA LEU A 396 -11.77 -8.62 -13.32
C LEU A 396 -12.61 -8.27 -14.57
N THR A 397 -11.96 -7.75 -15.62
CA THR A 397 -12.52 -7.55 -16.95
C THR A 397 -12.32 -8.79 -17.79
N SER A 398 -13.42 -9.26 -18.38
CA SER A 398 -13.39 -10.34 -19.35
C SER A 398 -13.33 -9.78 -20.77
N PRO A 399 -12.74 -10.48 -21.75
CA PRO A 399 -12.86 -10.15 -23.18
C PRO A 399 -14.28 -10.37 -23.76
N GLU A 400 -15.25 -10.75 -22.91
CA GLU A 400 -16.60 -11.24 -23.24
C GLU A 400 -17.42 -10.34 -24.17
N GLU A 401 -17.11 -9.05 -24.30
CA GLU A 401 -17.93 -8.11 -25.09
C GLU A 401 -17.71 -8.22 -26.62
N GLY A 402 -16.77 -9.05 -27.10
CA GLY A 402 -16.45 -9.13 -28.54
C GLY A 402 -16.48 -10.52 -29.19
N GLN A 403 -16.49 -11.63 -28.45
CA GLN A 403 -16.43 -12.98 -29.02
C GLN A 403 -17.23 -13.98 -28.18
N ASP A 404 -18.32 -14.51 -28.75
CA ASP A 404 -19.15 -15.51 -28.09
C ASP A 404 -18.46 -16.88 -27.98
N ILE A 405 -17.45 -17.18 -28.82
CA ILE A 405 -16.83 -18.51 -28.94
C ILE A 405 -15.30 -18.43 -29.05
N CYS A 406 -14.60 -19.28 -28.32
CA CYS A 406 -13.15 -19.44 -28.37
C CYS A 406 -12.69 -20.12 -29.65
N ARG A 407 -11.89 -19.42 -30.47
CA ARG A 407 -11.33 -19.88 -31.75
C ARG A 407 -10.44 -21.13 -31.70
N HIS A 408 -10.06 -21.60 -30.50
CA HIS A 408 -9.19 -22.76 -30.35
C HIS A 408 -9.90 -24.02 -29.87
N CYS A 409 -11.00 -23.88 -29.12
CA CYS A 409 -11.70 -25.04 -28.56
C CYS A 409 -13.21 -25.01 -28.80
N ASP A 410 -13.71 -24.03 -29.56
CA ASP A 410 -15.10 -23.88 -29.98
C ASP A 410 -16.12 -23.88 -28.83
N ARG A 411 -15.69 -23.45 -27.63
CA ARG A 411 -16.57 -23.27 -26.45
C ARG A 411 -16.84 -21.81 -26.22
N ALA A 412 -17.97 -21.51 -25.59
CA ALA A 412 -18.28 -20.16 -25.17
C ALA A 412 -17.17 -19.56 -24.30
N TYR A 413 -16.84 -18.29 -24.52
CA TYR A 413 -15.94 -17.58 -23.61
C TYR A 413 -16.65 -17.38 -22.27
N THR A 414 -16.07 -17.96 -21.23
CA THR A 414 -16.43 -17.69 -19.84
C THR A 414 -15.28 -16.97 -19.16
N PHE A 415 -15.54 -16.29 -18.05
CA PHE A 415 -14.50 -15.63 -17.27
C PHE A 415 -13.35 -16.60 -16.93
N ALA A 416 -12.11 -16.20 -17.23
CA ALA A 416 -10.89 -17.02 -17.08
C ALA A 416 -10.83 -18.28 -17.97
N HIS A 417 -11.63 -18.36 -19.05
CA HIS A 417 -11.56 -19.44 -20.05
C HIS A 417 -10.13 -19.63 -20.58
N GLU A 418 -9.41 -18.54 -20.80
CA GLU A 418 -8.05 -18.51 -21.32
C GLU A 418 -7.04 -19.30 -20.48
N ASP A 419 -7.32 -19.49 -19.19
CA ASP A 419 -6.51 -20.26 -18.26
C ASP A 419 -6.89 -21.75 -18.21
N ALA A 420 -8.11 -22.09 -18.61
CA ALA A 420 -8.65 -23.44 -18.57
C ALA A 420 -8.68 -24.12 -19.95
N CYS A 421 -8.57 -23.35 -21.04
CA CYS A 421 -8.68 -23.81 -22.42
C CYS A 421 -7.67 -24.93 -22.73
N ARG A 422 -8.18 -26.13 -23.02
CA ARG A 422 -7.35 -27.32 -23.31
C ARG A 422 -6.55 -27.17 -24.60
N ALA A 423 -7.04 -26.40 -25.57
CA ALA A 423 -6.35 -26.16 -26.83
C ALA A 423 -5.09 -25.27 -26.68
N ARG A 424 -4.84 -24.71 -25.49
CA ARG A 424 -3.70 -23.83 -25.18
C ARG A 424 -2.61 -24.50 -24.33
N THR A 425 -2.46 -25.82 -24.43
CA THR A 425 -1.46 -26.62 -23.69
C THR A 425 -0.02 -26.12 -23.89
N ARG A 426 0.34 -25.65 -25.08
CA ARG A 426 1.70 -25.13 -25.40
C ARG A 426 2.14 -24.03 -24.43
N GLN A 427 1.26 -23.08 -24.10
CA GLN A 427 1.59 -21.96 -23.22
C GLN A 427 1.78 -22.42 -21.75
N THR A 428 1.03 -23.44 -21.32
CA THR A 428 1.24 -24.04 -20.00
C THR A 428 2.60 -24.74 -19.91
N ILE A 429 3.02 -25.45 -20.96
CA ILE A 429 4.34 -26.08 -21.04
C ILE A 429 5.46 -25.03 -21.02
N VAL A 430 5.33 -23.96 -21.81
CA VAL A 430 6.31 -22.86 -21.82
C VAL A 430 6.42 -22.22 -20.44
N LYS A 431 5.28 -21.99 -19.77
CA LYS A 431 5.23 -21.42 -18.42
C LYS A 431 5.93 -22.33 -17.41
N HIS A 432 5.63 -23.62 -17.43
CA HIS A 432 6.30 -24.64 -16.62
C HIS A 432 7.81 -24.58 -16.81
N ASN A 433 8.29 -24.69 -18.06
CA ASN A 433 9.71 -24.74 -18.36
C ASN A 433 10.43 -23.45 -17.94
N LYS A 434 9.80 -22.29 -18.10
CA LYS A 434 10.37 -21.00 -17.67
C LYS A 434 10.46 -20.88 -16.15
N VAL A 435 9.49 -21.42 -15.39
CA VAL A 435 9.56 -21.48 -13.93
C VAL A 435 10.68 -22.43 -13.49
N CYS A 436 10.79 -23.62 -14.10
CA CYS A 436 11.87 -24.56 -13.78
C CYS A 436 13.26 -23.97 -14.07
N GLN A 437 13.42 -23.27 -15.20
CA GLN A 437 14.64 -22.52 -15.53
C GLN A 437 14.95 -21.46 -14.48
N ALA A 438 13.97 -20.65 -14.09
CA ALA A 438 14.17 -19.58 -13.10
C ALA A 438 14.62 -20.12 -11.75
N LEU A 439 13.95 -21.17 -11.25
CA LEU A 439 14.33 -21.85 -10.01
C LEU A 439 15.75 -22.40 -10.10
N THR A 440 16.09 -23.07 -11.21
CA THR A 440 17.42 -23.62 -11.43
C THR A 440 18.49 -22.53 -11.41
N THR A 441 18.31 -21.46 -12.20
CA THR A 441 19.24 -20.32 -12.25
C THR A 441 19.43 -19.69 -10.88
N ALA A 442 18.36 -19.46 -10.11
CA ALA A 442 18.47 -18.89 -8.78
C ALA A 442 19.21 -19.82 -7.80
N LEU A 443 18.81 -21.09 -7.74
CA LEU A 443 19.37 -22.06 -6.79
C LEU A 443 20.84 -22.39 -7.07
N GLN A 444 21.29 -22.32 -8.34
CA GLN A 444 22.69 -22.46 -8.73
C GLN A 444 23.60 -21.31 -8.27
N THR A 445 23.04 -20.18 -7.82
CA THR A 445 23.86 -19.08 -7.28
C THR A 445 24.45 -19.39 -5.92
N ASP A 446 23.88 -20.34 -5.19
CA ASP A 446 24.47 -20.87 -3.95
C ASP A 446 25.54 -21.92 -4.32
N PRO A 447 26.82 -21.69 -3.97
CA PRO A 447 27.91 -22.61 -4.30
C PRO A 447 27.75 -24.02 -3.72
N GLN A 448 26.94 -24.18 -2.66
CA GLN A 448 26.70 -25.47 -2.04
C GLN A 448 25.69 -26.34 -2.83
N ASN A 449 24.95 -25.75 -3.76
CA ASN A 449 23.93 -26.44 -4.52
C ASN A 449 24.47 -26.93 -5.87
N LYS A 450 24.37 -28.24 -6.12
CA LYS A 450 24.44 -28.81 -7.45
C LYS A 450 23.01 -29.05 -7.95
N VAL A 451 22.54 -28.17 -8.83
CA VAL A 451 21.18 -28.23 -9.37
C VAL A 451 21.19 -28.85 -10.77
N THR A 452 20.37 -29.90 -10.95
CA THR A 452 20.17 -30.59 -12.24
C THR A 452 18.73 -30.40 -12.69
N LEU A 453 18.55 -29.83 -13.89
CA LEU A 453 17.26 -29.71 -14.55
C LEU A 453 16.95 -30.99 -15.32
N GLU A 454 15.73 -31.51 -15.16
CA GLU A 454 15.24 -32.76 -15.72
C GLU A 454 16.22 -33.95 -15.58
N PRO A 455 16.67 -34.29 -14.35
CA PRO A 455 17.64 -35.36 -14.10
C PRO A 455 17.25 -36.65 -14.82
N GLN A 456 18.26 -37.37 -15.36
CA GLN A 456 18.02 -38.72 -15.86
C GLN A 456 17.42 -39.57 -14.73
N GLY A 457 16.33 -40.28 -15.02
CA GLY A 457 15.64 -41.06 -14.02
C GLY A 457 16.58 -42.09 -13.40
N ASP A 458 16.45 -42.34 -12.10
CA ASP A 458 17.14 -43.46 -11.45
C ASP A 458 16.73 -44.79 -12.13
N TYR A 459 17.37 -45.91 -11.78
CA TYR A 459 17.05 -47.27 -12.27
C TYR A 459 15.55 -47.67 -12.18
N ARG A 460 14.71 -46.87 -11.51
CA ARG A 460 13.25 -47.03 -11.37
C ARG A 460 12.40 -46.13 -12.29
N GLY A 461 13.01 -45.38 -13.22
CA GLY A 461 12.30 -44.61 -14.26
C GLY A 461 11.56 -43.35 -13.77
N ILE A 462 11.81 -42.89 -12.55
CA ILE A 462 11.15 -41.71 -11.97
C ILE A 462 11.94 -40.45 -12.34
N ARG A 463 11.36 -39.58 -13.16
CA ARG A 463 11.94 -38.30 -13.59
C ARG A 463 11.19 -37.14 -12.94
N THR A 464 11.88 -36.36 -12.12
CA THR A 464 11.39 -35.08 -11.58
C THR A 464 11.88 -33.91 -12.43
N ASP A 465 11.34 -32.72 -12.22
CA ASP A 465 11.72 -31.54 -13.02
C ASP A 465 13.06 -30.95 -12.56
N ILE A 466 13.33 -30.95 -11.25
CA ILE A 466 14.57 -30.39 -10.68
C ILE A 466 15.08 -31.34 -9.60
N ARG A 467 16.40 -31.53 -9.56
CA ARG A 467 17.13 -32.16 -8.46
C ARG A 467 18.16 -31.18 -7.91
N ILE A 468 18.20 -31.03 -6.60
CA ILE A 468 19.14 -30.17 -5.88
C ILE A 468 19.93 -31.07 -4.94
N ASP A 469 21.23 -31.23 -5.18
CA ASP A 469 22.13 -31.91 -4.26
C ASP A 469 22.92 -30.85 -3.49
N ASN A 470 22.86 -30.90 -2.15
CA ASN A 470 23.65 -30.05 -1.26
C ASN A 470 24.11 -30.84 -0.02
N PRO A 471 24.98 -30.27 0.83
CA PRO A 471 25.48 -30.98 2.03
C PRO A 471 24.38 -31.39 3.03
N LYS A 472 23.18 -30.77 2.97
CA LYS A 472 22.04 -31.12 3.83
C LYS A 472 21.22 -32.29 3.28
N GLY A 473 21.48 -32.71 2.05
CA GLY A 473 20.82 -33.83 1.38
C GLY A 473 20.33 -33.48 -0.03
N THR A 474 19.72 -34.47 -0.68
CA THR A 474 19.12 -34.30 -2.01
C THR A 474 17.65 -33.89 -1.87
N THR A 475 17.24 -32.86 -2.61
CA THR A 475 15.84 -32.44 -2.75
C THR A 475 15.39 -32.57 -4.20
N TYR A 476 14.20 -33.14 -4.41
CA TYR A 476 13.58 -33.30 -5.72
C TYR A 476 12.32 -32.44 -5.81
N LEU A 477 12.20 -31.67 -6.89
CA LEU A 477 11.02 -30.85 -7.18
C LEU A 477 10.34 -31.33 -8.45
N ASP A 478 9.01 -31.30 -8.42
CA ASP A 478 8.17 -31.43 -9.60
C ASP A 478 7.20 -30.25 -9.60
N VAL A 479 7.26 -29.47 -10.68
CA VAL A 479 6.56 -28.20 -10.84
C VAL A 479 5.24 -28.45 -11.54
N SER A 480 4.16 -27.84 -11.04
CA SER A 480 2.87 -27.91 -11.73
C SER A 480 2.09 -26.62 -11.60
N ILE A 481 1.56 -26.16 -12.74
CA ILE A 481 0.80 -24.92 -12.85
C ILE A 481 -0.68 -25.27 -13.02
N ILE A 482 -1.47 -24.91 -12.01
CA ILE A 482 -2.87 -25.30 -11.88
C ILE A 482 -3.78 -24.14 -12.29
N SER A 483 -4.79 -24.43 -13.11
CA SER A 483 -5.85 -23.47 -13.41
C SER A 483 -6.99 -23.64 -12.41
N LEU A 484 -7.32 -22.55 -11.72
CA LEU A 484 -8.43 -22.50 -10.75
C LEU A 484 -9.80 -22.28 -11.42
N GLY A 485 -9.82 -22.02 -12.73
CA GLY A 485 -11.04 -21.87 -13.53
C GLY A 485 -11.53 -23.16 -14.19
N LYS A 486 -10.83 -24.29 -14.01
CA LYS A 486 -11.25 -25.59 -14.56
C LYS A 486 -12.47 -26.13 -13.81
N GLU A 487 -13.35 -26.85 -14.50
CA GLU A 487 -14.51 -27.55 -13.90
C GLU A 487 -14.11 -28.51 -12.75
N THR A 488 -12.90 -29.09 -12.83
CA THR A 488 -12.37 -29.99 -11.80
C THR A 488 -11.74 -29.26 -10.61
N ALA A 489 -11.64 -27.93 -10.65
CA ALA A 489 -11.16 -27.14 -9.52
C ALA A 489 -12.22 -27.13 -8.42
N ARG A 490 -11.76 -27.18 -7.17
CA ARG A 490 -12.63 -27.10 -6.00
C ARG A 490 -13.06 -25.65 -5.77
N LYS A 491 -14.16 -25.45 -5.04
CA LYS A 491 -14.66 -24.11 -4.69
C LYS A 491 -13.62 -23.26 -3.99
N ASP A 492 -12.89 -23.82 -3.02
CA ASP A 492 -11.76 -23.15 -2.38
C ASP A 492 -10.46 -23.37 -3.19
N PRO A 493 -9.78 -22.29 -3.65
CA PRO A 493 -8.51 -22.37 -4.35
C PRO A 493 -7.44 -23.18 -3.60
N ASN A 494 -7.31 -22.98 -2.30
CA ASN A 494 -6.25 -23.64 -1.51
C ASN A 494 -6.47 -25.15 -1.46
N SER A 495 -7.71 -25.60 -1.31
CA SER A 495 -8.06 -27.00 -1.37
C SER A 495 -7.74 -27.65 -2.72
N THR A 496 -7.83 -26.90 -3.83
CA THR A 496 -7.43 -27.36 -5.17
C THR A 496 -5.92 -27.59 -5.23
N LEU A 497 -5.12 -26.63 -4.73
CA LEU A 497 -3.66 -26.77 -4.70
C LEU A 497 -3.22 -27.90 -3.75
N SER A 498 -3.84 -28.03 -2.58
CA SER A 498 -3.56 -29.11 -1.62
C SER A 498 -3.92 -30.50 -2.16
N ALA A 499 -4.94 -30.61 -3.03
CA ALA A 499 -5.24 -31.86 -3.72
C ALA A 499 -4.15 -32.21 -4.74
N ALA A 500 -3.63 -31.21 -5.48
CA ALA A 500 -2.54 -31.40 -6.42
C ALA A 500 -1.21 -31.76 -5.72
N GLU A 501 -0.89 -31.12 -4.58
CA GLU A 501 0.28 -31.45 -3.76
C GLU A 501 0.23 -32.92 -3.30
N ARG A 502 -0.93 -33.37 -2.78
CA ARG A 502 -1.14 -34.78 -2.38
C ARG A 502 -0.99 -35.75 -3.55
N ALA A 503 -1.55 -35.43 -4.71
CA ALA A 503 -1.43 -36.28 -5.89
C ALA A 503 0.03 -36.44 -6.34
N LYS A 504 0.83 -35.37 -6.31
CA LYS A 504 2.27 -35.45 -6.62
C LYS A 504 3.05 -36.24 -5.58
N LYS A 505 2.76 -36.06 -4.29
CA LYS A 505 3.38 -36.88 -3.24
C LYS A 505 3.11 -38.36 -3.40
N LEU A 506 1.89 -38.73 -3.76
CA LEU A 506 1.54 -40.13 -4.03
C LEU A 506 2.33 -40.66 -5.24
N LYS A 507 2.42 -39.87 -6.33
CA LYS A 507 3.21 -40.22 -7.52
C LYS A 507 4.69 -40.46 -7.19
N TYR A 508 5.26 -39.65 -6.30
CA TYR A 508 6.69 -39.67 -5.96
C TYR A 508 6.96 -40.23 -4.55
N GLN A 509 6.06 -41.08 -4.03
CA GLN A 509 6.14 -41.60 -2.65
C GLN A 509 7.46 -42.34 -2.37
N THR A 510 8.05 -42.95 -3.40
CA THR A 510 9.33 -43.65 -3.34
C THR A 510 10.52 -42.76 -2.96
N LEU A 511 10.44 -41.45 -3.24
CA LEU A 511 11.45 -40.46 -2.89
C LEU A 511 11.31 -39.98 -1.43
N GLY A 512 10.24 -40.35 -0.74
CA GLY A 512 10.01 -40.03 0.67
C GLY A 512 10.10 -38.53 0.97
N ARG A 513 10.82 -38.18 2.03
CA ARG A 513 10.99 -36.78 2.49
C ARG A 513 11.85 -35.91 1.57
N ALA A 514 12.61 -36.52 0.65
CA ALA A 514 13.44 -35.80 -0.31
C ALA A 514 12.60 -35.12 -1.40
N PHE A 515 11.37 -35.57 -1.63
CA PHE A 515 10.48 -34.96 -2.61
C PHE A 515 9.67 -33.81 -2.01
N LYS A 516 9.67 -32.67 -2.70
CA LYS A 516 8.87 -31.49 -2.37
C LYS A 516 8.05 -31.09 -3.60
N PRO A 517 6.70 -31.15 -3.55
CA PRO A 517 5.88 -30.70 -4.67
C PRO A 517 6.00 -29.18 -4.83
N PHE A 518 6.07 -28.68 -6.07
CA PHE A 518 6.10 -27.25 -6.36
C PHE A 518 4.86 -26.84 -7.17
N ILE A 519 3.78 -26.55 -6.47
CA ILE A 519 2.46 -26.29 -7.04
C ILE A 519 2.12 -24.80 -6.94
N LEU A 520 1.79 -24.21 -8.08
CA LEU A 520 1.30 -22.84 -8.16
C LEU A 520 0.12 -22.72 -9.11
N SER A 521 -0.70 -21.69 -8.92
CA SER A 521 -1.80 -21.37 -9.83
C SER A 521 -1.33 -20.55 -11.04
N GLN A 522 -2.20 -20.38 -12.04
CA GLN A 522 -1.90 -19.59 -13.24
C GLN A 522 -1.55 -18.12 -12.93
N GLY A 523 -2.15 -17.56 -11.88
CA GLY A 523 -1.88 -16.21 -11.35
C GLY A 523 -0.91 -16.15 -10.18
N GLY A 524 -0.28 -17.26 -9.78
CA GLY A 524 0.82 -17.26 -8.80
C GLY A 524 0.42 -17.47 -7.34
N LEU A 525 -0.76 -18.04 -7.07
CA LEU A 525 -1.10 -18.59 -5.75
C LEU A 525 -0.27 -19.85 -5.52
N LEU A 526 0.48 -19.92 -4.42
CA LEU A 526 1.30 -21.09 -4.07
C LEU A 526 0.50 -22.06 -3.20
N GLY A 527 0.71 -23.36 -3.41
CA GLY A 527 0.26 -24.38 -2.44
C GLY A 527 0.93 -24.21 -1.08
N LYS A 528 0.38 -24.80 -0.02
CA LYS A 528 0.84 -24.57 1.35
C LYS A 528 2.30 -25.04 1.52
N GLU A 529 2.60 -26.24 1.05
CA GLU A 529 3.95 -26.80 1.13
C GLU A 529 4.91 -26.13 0.16
N THR A 530 4.40 -25.74 -1.01
CA THR A 530 5.16 -24.96 -1.98
C THR A 530 5.58 -23.61 -1.39
N SER A 531 4.69 -22.93 -0.67
CA SER A 531 4.97 -21.67 0.02
C SER A 531 6.06 -21.82 1.09
N GLN A 532 6.03 -22.90 1.87
CA GLN A 532 7.09 -23.22 2.84
C GLN A 532 8.44 -23.45 2.15
N THR A 533 8.46 -24.32 1.13
CA THR A 533 9.66 -24.64 0.34
C THR A 533 10.22 -23.38 -0.34
N TYR A 534 9.35 -22.53 -0.89
CA TYR A 534 9.75 -21.29 -1.54
C TYR A 534 10.37 -20.30 -0.54
N LYS A 535 9.82 -20.18 0.68
CA LYS A 535 10.42 -19.38 1.76
C LYS A 535 11.80 -19.92 2.18
N GLU A 536 11.98 -21.24 2.23
CA GLU A 536 13.29 -21.85 2.50
C GLU A 536 14.31 -21.46 1.43
N PHE A 537 13.92 -21.49 0.14
CA PHE A 537 14.78 -21.04 -0.96
C PHE A 537 15.09 -19.54 -0.85
N GLN A 538 14.09 -18.70 -0.58
CA GLN A 538 14.33 -17.26 -0.42
C GLN A 538 15.32 -16.95 0.72
N LYS A 539 15.28 -17.72 1.81
CA LYS A 539 16.23 -17.59 2.93
C LYS A 539 17.64 -18.05 2.58
N SER A 540 17.80 -19.04 1.70
CA SER A 540 19.12 -19.51 1.27
C SER A 540 19.75 -18.62 0.18
N LEU A 541 18.93 -17.88 -0.56
CA LEU A 541 19.39 -17.01 -1.64
C LEU A 541 19.80 -15.62 -1.12
N GLY A 542 20.78 -15.00 -1.80
CA GLY A 542 21.09 -13.59 -1.56
C GLY A 542 19.89 -12.67 -1.88
N PRO A 543 19.76 -11.49 -1.24
CA PRO A 543 18.59 -10.61 -1.40
C PRO A 543 18.27 -10.26 -2.86
N SER A 544 19.29 -9.95 -3.66
CA SER A 544 19.12 -9.62 -5.07
C SER A 544 18.63 -10.79 -5.92
N THR A 545 19.14 -12.00 -5.67
CA THR A 545 18.71 -13.21 -6.38
C THR A 545 17.28 -13.59 -6.00
N SER A 546 16.94 -13.50 -4.71
CA SER A 546 15.57 -13.73 -4.24
C SER A 546 14.60 -12.74 -4.88
N GLU A 547 14.92 -11.45 -4.90
CA GLU A 547 14.07 -10.43 -5.52
C GLU A 547 13.94 -10.63 -7.03
N TRP A 548 15.03 -11.01 -7.71
CA TRP A 548 15.01 -11.36 -9.12
C TRP A 548 14.09 -12.56 -9.37
N LEU A 549 14.19 -13.63 -8.60
CA LEU A 549 13.38 -14.84 -8.75
C LEU A 549 11.88 -14.53 -8.60
N ASP A 550 11.53 -13.77 -7.57
CA ASP A 550 10.15 -13.33 -7.31
C ASP A 550 9.56 -12.57 -8.50
N LYS A 551 10.31 -11.57 -9.01
CA LYS A 551 9.88 -10.72 -10.12
C LYS A 551 9.85 -11.51 -11.43
N TYR A 552 10.86 -12.36 -11.69
CA TYR A 552 10.94 -13.16 -12.91
C TYR A 552 9.77 -14.12 -13.04
N ILE A 553 9.45 -14.87 -11.97
CA ILE A 553 8.31 -15.78 -11.99
C ILE A 553 7.04 -14.98 -12.22
N SER A 554 6.84 -13.89 -11.48
CA SER A 554 5.65 -13.04 -11.59
C SER A 554 5.45 -12.45 -13.00
N THR A 555 6.48 -11.85 -13.60
CA THR A 555 6.40 -11.29 -14.96
C THR A 555 6.19 -12.38 -16.00
N THR A 556 6.78 -13.56 -15.82
CA THR A 556 6.56 -14.72 -16.69
C THR A 556 5.12 -15.20 -16.64
N LEU A 557 4.54 -15.31 -15.45
CA LEU A 557 3.13 -15.68 -15.27
C LEU A 557 2.21 -14.68 -15.99
N VAL A 558 2.45 -13.38 -15.81
CA VAL A 558 1.69 -12.31 -16.47
C VAL A 558 1.81 -12.38 -17.99
N ARG A 559 3.03 -12.37 -18.53
CA ARG A 559 3.29 -12.38 -19.98
C ARG A 559 2.60 -13.55 -20.68
N LEU A 560 2.72 -14.75 -20.10
CA LEU A 560 2.13 -15.95 -20.71
C LEU A 560 0.61 -16.02 -20.52
N ARG A 561 0.08 -15.45 -19.44
CA ARG A 561 -1.38 -15.32 -19.24
C ARG A 561 -1.99 -14.27 -20.18
N ALA A 562 -1.32 -13.14 -20.39
CA ALA A 562 -1.72 -12.09 -21.32
C ALA A 562 -1.82 -12.56 -22.78
N ARG A 563 -0.85 -13.37 -23.23
CA ARG A 563 -0.87 -13.99 -24.56
C ARG A 563 -2.09 -14.89 -24.76
N ASN A 564 -2.54 -15.59 -23.72
CA ASN A 564 -3.79 -16.34 -23.77
C ASN A 564 -4.98 -15.38 -23.84
N TRP A 565 -4.99 -14.32 -23.03
CA TRP A 565 -6.09 -13.35 -22.96
C TRP A 565 -6.41 -12.70 -24.33
N LEU A 566 -5.40 -12.38 -25.14
CA LEU A 566 -5.56 -11.66 -26.41
C LEU A 566 -5.83 -12.55 -27.64
N GLY A 567 -5.82 -13.88 -27.50
CA GLY A 567 -6.04 -14.79 -28.63
C GLY A 567 -4.93 -14.80 -29.69
N TYR A 568 -3.80 -14.12 -29.46
CA TYR A 568 -2.62 -14.22 -30.32
C TYR A 568 -1.91 -15.54 -30.04
N GLY A 569 -2.10 -16.50 -30.97
CA GLY A 569 -1.08 -17.50 -31.23
C GLY A 569 0.20 -16.77 -31.64
N ILE A 570 1.31 -17.07 -30.98
CA ILE A 570 2.62 -16.76 -31.55
C ILE A 570 2.87 -17.88 -32.55
N ASP A 571 2.94 -17.51 -33.83
CA ASP A 571 3.60 -18.32 -34.85
C ASP A 571 5.04 -18.64 -34.40
#